data_AF-A0A7S0XQX4-F1
#
_entry.id   AF-A0A7S0XQX4-F1
#
_cell.length_a   1.000
_cell.length_b   1.000
_cell.length_c   1.000
_cell.angle_alpha   90.00
_cell.angle_beta   90.00
_cell.angle_gamma   90.00
#
_symmetry.space_group_name_H-M   'P 1'
#
loop_
_entity.id
_entity.type
_entity.pdbx_description
1 polymer ?
#
loop_
_entity_poly.entity_id
_entity_poly.type
_entity_poly.pdbx_seq_one_letter_code
_entity_poly.pdbx_strand_id
1 'polypeptide(L)'
;IGIQPDLATYSKLLDIFAAGAHHKRTTIADVGEVFDQLAIDGLEPNTRTMNAMLKVCARLAAHGEACILDGFEMLLLCLDTGITLSPTPIAVRSPSPLAARSPSVTPSVDNIRHAIDMLEGRLVPDTITYNTLVEICSKSALHGSADMRDGLEVLDLMRSQGMRPDIFTFGSLMSLCAVLARDGLASLEDGFRILRLMDDNETPPDVRIFNSLITVCARAASHGGSSLSDGEALLRMMRERGLRADVYSY
;
A
#
# COMPACT_ATOMS: atom_id res chain seq x y z
N ILE A 1 4.49 -23.03 32.49
CA ILE A 1 3.55 -23.47 31.43
C ILE A 1 3.57 -22.37 30.39
N GLY A 2 4.33 -22.56 29.31
CA GLY A 2 4.37 -21.60 28.21
C GLY A 2 3.15 -21.83 27.33
N ILE A 3 2.31 -20.81 27.18
CA ILE A 3 1.22 -20.84 26.20
C ILE A 3 1.90 -20.76 24.82
N GLN A 4 1.64 -21.74 23.95
CA GLN A 4 2.13 -21.67 22.58
C GLN A 4 1.42 -20.51 21.86
N PRO A 5 2.16 -19.66 21.14
CA PRO A 5 1.56 -18.57 20.38
C PRO A 5 0.63 -19.13 19.29
N ASP A 6 -0.50 -18.47 19.12
CA ASP A 6 -1.47 -18.76 18.07
C ASP A 6 -1.47 -17.66 16.99
N LEU A 7 -2.28 -17.84 15.95
CA LEU A 7 -2.37 -16.89 14.84
C LEU A 7 -2.81 -15.47 15.31
N ALA A 8 -3.62 -15.41 16.37
CA ALA A 8 -4.06 -14.15 16.97
C ALA A 8 -2.90 -13.43 17.68
N THR A 9 -2.01 -14.19 18.32
CA THR A 9 -0.78 -13.68 18.95
C THR A 9 0.13 -13.03 17.90
N TYR A 10 0.36 -13.70 16.77
CA TYR A 10 1.16 -13.16 15.67
C TYR A 10 0.53 -11.93 15.02
N SER A 11 -0.78 -11.99 14.70
CA SER A 11 -1.52 -10.83 14.19
C SER A 11 -1.40 -9.62 15.13
N LYS A 12 -1.51 -9.85 16.45
CA LYS A 12 -1.44 -8.79 17.44
C LYS A 12 -0.03 -8.18 17.55
N LEU A 13 1.01 -9.01 17.46
CA LEU A 13 2.38 -8.55 17.43
C LEU A 13 2.64 -7.65 16.22
N LEU A 14 2.16 -8.05 15.04
CA LEU A 14 2.24 -7.25 13.81
C LEU A 14 1.44 -5.94 13.92
N ASP A 15 0.25 -5.97 14.52
CA ASP A 15 -0.53 -4.76 14.79
C ASP A 15 0.23 -3.80 15.73
N ILE A 16 0.95 -4.32 16.74
CA ILE A 16 1.81 -3.53 17.64
C ILE A 16 2.99 -2.92 16.87
N PHE A 17 3.61 -3.70 15.98
CA PHE A 17 4.65 -3.19 15.08
C PHE A 17 4.12 -2.11 14.15
N ALA A 18 2.90 -2.26 13.61
CA ALA A 18 2.26 -1.26 12.77
C ALA A 18 1.93 0.03 13.56
N ALA A 19 1.55 -0.08 14.83
CA ALA A 19 1.25 1.06 15.70
C ALA A 19 2.50 1.84 16.17
N GLY A 20 3.71 1.31 15.96
CA GLY A 20 4.96 2.00 16.33
C GLY A 20 5.20 2.12 17.84
N ALA A 21 4.60 1.23 18.65
CA ALA A 21 4.57 1.36 20.11
C ALA A 21 5.89 1.01 20.84
N HIS A 22 6.99 0.72 20.13
CA HIS A 22 8.28 0.41 20.74
C HIS A 22 9.41 1.34 20.25
N HIS A 23 10.29 1.72 21.19
CA HIS A 23 11.51 2.50 20.96
C HIS A 23 12.58 1.81 20.08
N LYS A 24 12.31 0.60 19.59
CA LYS A 24 13.17 -0.13 18.66
C LYS A 24 12.59 0.01 17.25
N ARG A 25 13.41 0.49 16.32
CA ARG A 25 13.07 0.66 14.91
C ARG A 25 12.77 -0.72 14.31
N THR A 26 11.49 -1.05 14.12
CA THR A 26 11.09 -2.26 13.38
C THR A 26 11.60 -2.13 11.96
N THR A 27 12.13 -3.21 11.43
CA THR A 27 12.65 -3.34 10.07
C THR A 27 11.82 -4.36 9.28
N ILE A 28 12.02 -4.43 7.96
CA ILE A 28 11.41 -5.48 7.13
C ILE A 28 11.83 -6.89 7.61
N ALA A 29 13.05 -7.02 8.14
CA ALA A 29 13.57 -8.27 8.66
C ALA A 29 12.81 -8.76 9.91
N ASP A 30 12.43 -7.85 10.82
CA ASP A 30 11.62 -8.22 11.99
C ASP A 30 10.24 -8.75 11.59
N VAL A 31 9.67 -8.27 10.47
CA VAL A 31 8.41 -8.80 9.92
C VAL A 31 8.62 -10.18 9.31
N GLY A 32 9.73 -10.37 8.59
CA GLY A 32 10.14 -11.67 8.06
C GLY A 32 10.36 -12.72 9.16
N GLU A 33 10.98 -12.35 10.28
CA GLU A 33 11.17 -13.25 11.44
C GLU A 33 9.83 -13.70 12.04
N VAL A 34 8.86 -12.79 12.14
CA VAL A 34 7.50 -13.13 12.60
C VAL A 34 6.83 -14.11 11.63
N PHE A 35 7.06 -13.94 10.33
CA PHE A 35 6.55 -14.85 9.31
C PHE A 35 7.21 -16.24 9.41
N ASP A 36 8.54 -16.28 9.50
CA ASP A 36 9.29 -17.53 9.65
C ASP A 36 8.85 -18.31 10.89
N GLN A 37 8.62 -17.62 12.01
CA GLN A 37 8.14 -18.26 13.23
C GLN A 37 6.71 -18.80 13.08
N LEU A 38 5.82 -18.07 12.41
CA LEU A 38 4.47 -18.53 12.09
C LEU A 38 4.51 -19.82 11.25
N ALA A 39 5.43 -19.90 10.28
CA ALA A 39 5.65 -21.10 9.47
C ALA A 39 6.26 -22.27 10.27
N ILE A 40 7.23 -21.99 11.16
CA ILE A 40 7.82 -22.98 12.08
C ILE A 40 6.75 -23.59 13.00
N ASP A 41 5.82 -22.77 13.47
CA ASP A 41 4.72 -23.20 14.32
C ASP A 41 3.62 -23.94 13.55
N GLY A 42 3.76 -24.07 12.22
CA GLY A 42 2.82 -24.78 11.36
C GLY A 42 1.47 -24.09 11.23
N LEU A 43 1.43 -22.77 11.44
CA LEU A 43 0.22 -21.96 11.32
C LEU A 43 0.13 -21.40 9.90
N GLU A 44 -1.07 -21.37 9.33
CA GLU A 44 -1.30 -20.77 8.01
C GLU A 44 -1.70 -19.29 8.19
N PRO A 45 -1.04 -18.35 7.48
CA PRO A 45 -1.47 -16.95 7.44
C PRO A 45 -2.89 -16.84 6.89
N ASN A 46 -3.70 -15.98 7.51
CA ASN A 46 -5.00 -15.60 6.97
C ASN A 46 -5.02 -14.12 6.56
N THR A 47 -6.16 -13.64 6.05
CA THR A 47 -6.30 -12.28 5.52
C THR A 47 -5.96 -11.22 6.57
N ARG A 48 -6.23 -11.50 7.86
CA ARG A 48 -5.90 -10.59 8.95
C ARG A 48 -4.40 -10.50 9.19
N THR A 49 -3.70 -11.63 9.26
CA THR A 49 -2.25 -11.68 9.41
C THR A 49 -1.56 -10.95 8.27
N MET A 50 -2.01 -11.22 7.04
CA MET A 50 -1.52 -10.57 5.82
C MET A 50 -1.74 -9.05 5.85
N ASN A 51 -2.96 -8.59 6.16
CA ASN A 51 -3.26 -7.17 6.28
C ASN A 51 -2.43 -6.50 7.39
N ALA A 52 -2.13 -7.20 8.48
CA ALA A 52 -1.24 -6.67 9.53
C ALA A 52 0.21 -6.53 9.04
N MET A 53 0.74 -7.52 8.31
CA MET A 53 2.08 -7.44 7.69
C MET A 53 2.17 -6.27 6.71
N LEU A 54 1.19 -6.13 5.80
CA LEU A 54 1.14 -5.02 4.86
C LEU A 54 1.08 -3.65 5.53
N LYS A 55 0.36 -3.53 6.66
CA LYS A 55 0.35 -2.29 7.44
C LYS A 55 1.72 -1.96 8.02
N VAL A 56 2.49 -2.96 8.44
CA VAL A 56 3.89 -2.75 8.84
C VAL A 56 4.70 -2.28 7.64
N CYS A 57 4.60 -2.93 6.47
CA CYS A 57 5.27 -2.49 5.23
C CYS A 57 4.90 -1.04 4.86
N ALA A 58 3.62 -0.67 4.96
CA ALA A 58 3.16 0.70 4.73
C ALA A 58 3.83 1.67 5.72
N ARG A 59 4.02 1.30 6.98
CA ARG A 59 4.77 2.16 7.92
C ARG A 59 6.24 2.27 7.54
N LEU A 60 6.88 1.15 7.21
CA LEU A 60 8.30 1.12 6.82
C LEU A 60 8.56 1.92 5.55
N ALA A 61 7.63 1.90 4.60
CA ALA A 61 7.69 2.69 3.36
C ALA A 61 7.70 4.19 3.63
N ALA A 62 7.01 4.67 4.67
CA ALA A 62 7.08 6.09 5.06
C ALA A 62 8.51 6.50 5.47
N HIS A 63 9.29 5.57 6.01
CA HIS A 63 10.66 5.79 6.47
C HIS A 63 11.74 5.36 5.46
N GLY A 64 11.35 4.90 4.27
CA GLY A 64 12.27 4.46 3.22
C GLY A 64 12.90 3.09 3.52
N GLU A 65 12.31 2.31 4.41
CA GLU A 65 12.77 0.97 4.82
C GLU A 65 12.00 -0.16 4.15
N ALA A 66 10.96 0.17 3.37
CA ALA A 66 10.24 -0.75 2.53
C ALA A 66 9.76 -0.06 1.25
N CYS A 67 9.61 -0.82 0.19
CA CYS A 67 9.00 -0.42 -1.07
C CYS A 67 7.74 -1.26 -1.35
N ILE A 68 7.05 -0.93 -2.42
CA ILE A 68 5.89 -1.68 -2.87
C ILE A 68 6.22 -3.17 -3.12
N LEU A 69 7.44 -3.45 -3.61
CA LEU A 69 7.88 -4.83 -3.86
C LEU A 69 7.95 -5.63 -2.56
N ASP A 70 8.44 -5.05 -1.46
CA ASP A 70 8.44 -5.75 -0.18
C ASP A 70 7.02 -6.08 0.29
N GLY A 71 6.04 -5.21 0.01
CA GLY A 71 4.63 -5.49 0.28
C GLY A 71 4.11 -6.68 -0.55
N PHE A 72 4.46 -6.75 -1.84
CA PHE A 72 4.09 -7.86 -2.71
C PHE A 72 4.83 -9.16 -2.40
N GLU A 73 6.11 -9.09 -2.02
CA GLU A 73 6.88 -10.25 -1.57
C GLU A 73 6.26 -10.84 -0.31
N MET A 74 5.81 -10.01 0.64
CA MET A 74 5.09 -10.48 1.83
C MET A 74 3.75 -11.15 1.47
N LEU A 75 3.04 -10.66 0.46
CA LEU A 75 1.84 -11.31 -0.08
C LEU A 75 2.17 -12.68 -0.67
N LEU A 76 3.19 -12.75 -1.53
CA LEU A 76 3.65 -13.98 -2.16
C LEU A 76 4.13 -15.02 -1.14
N LEU A 77 4.86 -14.57 -0.12
CA LEU A 77 5.35 -15.44 0.94
C LEU A 77 4.19 -16.03 1.76
N CYS A 78 3.15 -15.24 2.04
CA CYS A 78 1.92 -15.75 2.67
C CYS A 78 1.26 -16.86 1.84
N LEU A 79 1.37 -16.84 0.52
CA LEU A 79 0.78 -17.83 -0.39
C LEU A 79 1.64 -19.09 -0.61
N ASP A 80 2.97 -18.92 -0.63
CA ASP A 80 3.94 -20.02 -0.80
C ASP A 80 4.14 -20.83 0.49
N THR A 81 3.35 -20.59 1.54
CA THR A 81 3.16 -21.52 2.65
C THR A 81 2.37 -22.75 2.19
N GLY A 82 2.95 -23.51 1.26
CA GLY A 82 2.59 -24.89 0.98
C GLY A 82 3.09 -25.79 2.11
N ILE A 83 2.38 -25.81 3.24
CA ILE A 83 2.37 -27.00 4.09
C ILE A 83 1.62 -28.07 3.30
N THR A 84 2.35 -28.78 2.44
CA THR A 84 1.89 -30.07 1.97
C THR A 84 2.00 -31.02 3.15
N LEU A 85 0.88 -31.27 3.82
CA LEU A 85 0.74 -32.32 4.81
C LEU A 85 0.98 -33.69 4.15
N SER A 86 2.24 -34.09 4.09
CA SER A 86 2.66 -35.47 3.96
C SER A 86 3.65 -35.75 5.10
N PRO A 87 3.37 -36.72 5.99
CA PRO A 87 4.24 -37.00 7.12
C PRO A 87 5.44 -37.82 6.64
N THR A 88 6.46 -37.15 6.13
CA THR A 88 7.79 -37.76 6.01
C THR A 88 8.84 -36.77 6.50
N PRO A 89 9.65 -37.15 7.51
CA PRO A 89 10.78 -36.34 7.94
C PRO A 89 11.83 -36.37 6.82
N ILE A 90 12.51 -35.25 6.60
CA ILE A 90 13.54 -34.97 5.56
C ILE A 90 13.00 -34.13 4.39
N ALA A 91 12.94 -32.81 4.62
CA ALA A 91 13.47 -31.76 3.75
C ALA A 91 12.89 -30.42 4.22
N VAL A 92 13.45 -29.89 5.32
CA VAL A 92 13.40 -28.46 5.59
C VAL A 92 14.14 -27.81 4.41
N ARG A 93 13.40 -27.42 3.37
CA ARG A 93 13.87 -26.39 2.45
C ARG A 93 13.78 -25.12 3.28
N SER A 94 14.93 -24.69 3.79
CA SER A 94 15.10 -23.40 4.46
C SER A 94 14.30 -22.31 3.73
N PRO A 95 13.56 -21.44 4.44
CA PRO A 95 13.08 -20.22 3.82
C PRO A 95 14.32 -19.54 3.20
N SER A 96 14.26 -19.23 1.91
CA SER A 96 15.31 -18.45 1.28
C SER A 96 15.47 -17.17 2.10
N PRO A 97 16.67 -16.87 2.63
CA PRO A 97 16.84 -15.71 3.48
C PRO A 97 16.40 -14.48 2.72
N LEU A 98 15.54 -13.67 3.32
CA LEU A 98 15.14 -12.31 2.93
C LEU A 98 16.36 -11.33 2.85
N ALA A 99 17.58 -11.87 2.79
CA ALA A 99 18.86 -11.21 2.98
C ALA A 99 19.90 -11.60 1.92
N ALA A 100 19.49 -12.03 0.72
CA ALA A 100 20.38 -12.17 -0.43
C ALA A 100 19.96 -11.21 -1.55
N ARG A 101 20.46 -9.96 -1.45
CA ARG A 101 20.36 -8.91 -2.47
C ARG A 101 20.47 -9.45 -3.90
N SER A 102 19.46 -9.18 -4.73
CA SER A 102 19.71 -8.82 -6.13
C SER A 102 19.73 -7.29 -6.23
N PRO A 103 20.80 -6.68 -6.77
CA PRO A 103 20.80 -5.26 -7.09
C PRO A 103 19.93 -5.05 -8.33
N SER A 104 19.15 -3.98 -8.34
CA SER A 104 18.28 -3.55 -9.45
C SER A 104 17.21 -4.55 -9.89
N VAL A 105 16.21 -4.80 -9.03
CA VAL A 105 14.87 -5.10 -9.54
C VAL A 105 14.17 -3.76 -9.68
N THR A 106 14.13 -3.24 -10.91
CA THR A 106 13.26 -2.12 -11.23
C THR A 106 11.83 -2.49 -10.84
N PRO A 107 11.02 -1.59 -10.25
CA PRO A 107 9.59 -1.82 -10.15
C PRO A 107 9.07 -2.00 -11.58
N SER A 108 8.79 -3.24 -11.96
CA SER A 108 8.13 -3.57 -13.21
C SER A 108 6.75 -4.10 -12.87
N VAL A 109 5.78 -3.57 -13.59
CA VAL A 109 4.40 -4.04 -13.76
C VAL A 109 4.31 -5.57 -13.81
N ASP A 110 5.30 -6.22 -14.42
CA ASP A 110 5.34 -7.69 -14.53
C ASP A 110 5.46 -8.40 -13.18
N ASN A 111 6.14 -7.80 -12.19
CA ASN A 111 6.29 -8.38 -10.85
C ASN A 111 5.00 -8.26 -10.05
N ILE A 112 4.26 -7.16 -10.22
CA ILE A 112 2.96 -6.95 -9.59
C ILE A 112 1.97 -7.97 -10.16
N ARG A 113 1.87 -8.08 -11.49
CA ARG A 113 1.04 -9.09 -12.17
C ARG A 113 1.41 -10.53 -11.82
N HIS A 114 2.69 -10.84 -11.74
CA HIS A 114 3.12 -12.19 -11.33
C HIS A 114 2.73 -12.50 -9.88
N ALA A 115 2.83 -11.52 -8.96
CA ALA A 115 2.36 -11.68 -7.59
C ALA A 115 0.85 -11.98 -7.52
N ILE A 116 0.07 -11.46 -8.48
CA ILE A 116 -1.38 -11.63 -8.58
C ILE A 116 -1.79 -13.03 -9.04
N ASP A 117 -1.17 -13.52 -10.13
CA ASP A 117 -1.50 -14.86 -10.65
C ASP A 117 -1.24 -15.95 -9.59
N MET A 118 -0.34 -15.67 -8.64
CA MET A 118 -0.06 -16.53 -7.49
C MET A 118 -1.05 -16.36 -6.31
N LEU A 119 -1.82 -15.26 -6.24
CA LEU A 119 -2.88 -15.03 -5.23
C LEU A 119 -4.13 -15.89 -5.49
N GLU A 120 -4.39 -16.33 -6.71
CA GLU A 120 -5.66 -16.96 -7.13
C GLU A 120 -5.96 -18.38 -6.57
N GLY A 121 -5.32 -18.84 -5.48
CA GLY A 121 -5.45 -20.24 -5.04
C GLY A 121 -5.53 -20.55 -3.55
N ARG A 122 -5.21 -19.62 -2.64
CA ARG A 122 -5.02 -19.97 -1.20
C ARG A 122 -5.45 -18.92 -0.19
N LEU A 123 -5.16 -17.65 -0.47
CA LEU A 123 -5.51 -16.52 0.37
C LEU A 123 -6.22 -15.50 -0.50
N VAL A 124 -7.38 -15.00 -0.07
CA VAL A 124 -8.18 -14.04 -0.85
C VAL A 124 -7.89 -12.63 -0.32
N PRO A 125 -7.16 -11.79 -1.08
CA PRO A 125 -7.05 -10.36 -0.79
C PRO A 125 -8.40 -9.71 -0.67
N ASP A 126 -8.53 -8.76 0.25
CA ASP A 126 -9.72 -7.95 0.41
C ASP A 126 -9.46 -6.49 0.05
N THR A 127 -10.49 -5.66 0.12
CA THR A 127 -10.38 -4.21 -0.11
C THR A 127 -9.31 -3.56 0.78
N ILE A 128 -9.12 -4.06 2.01
CA ILE A 128 -8.10 -3.53 2.93
C ILE A 128 -6.71 -3.86 2.38
N THR A 129 -6.50 -5.06 1.84
CA THR A 129 -5.24 -5.47 1.20
C THR A 129 -4.84 -4.50 0.09
N TYR A 130 -5.74 -4.23 -0.86
CA TYR A 130 -5.44 -3.33 -1.99
C TYR A 130 -5.29 -1.87 -1.55
N ASN A 131 -6.14 -1.39 -0.65
CA ASN A 131 -6.00 -0.04 -0.10
C ASN A 131 -4.64 0.16 0.56
N THR A 132 -4.15 -0.86 1.29
CA THR A 132 -2.83 -0.82 1.93
C THR A 132 -1.70 -0.85 0.88
N LEU A 133 -1.84 -1.60 -0.21
CA LEU A 133 -0.85 -1.61 -1.29
C LEU A 133 -0.73 -0.23 -1.98
N VAL A 134 -1.86 0.43 -2.27
CA VAL A 134 -1.84 1.81 -2.81
C VAL A 134 -1.22 2.79 -1.80
N GLU A 135 -1.48 2.60 -0.50
CA GLU A 135 -0.84 3.39 0.56
C GLU A 135 0.68 3.19 0.58
N ILE A 136 1.16 1.96 0.41
CA ILE A 136 2.59 1.65 0.26
C ILE A 136 3.15 2.41 -0.95
N CYS A 137 2.48 2.40 -2.12
CA CYS A 137 2.90 3.18 -3.30
C CYS A 137 3.10 4.66 -2.93
N SER A 138 2.09 5.28 -2.31
CA SER A 138 2.15 6.70 -1.92
C SER A 138 3.32 7.01 -1.00
N LYS A 139 3.66 6.10 -0.08
CA LYS A 139 4.74 6.29 0.88
C LYS A 139 6.11 5.98 0.30
N SER A 140 6.22 4.95 -0.54
CA SER A 140 7.45 4.63 -1.28
C SER A 140 7.83 5.73 -2.28
N ALA A 141 6.84 6.44 -2.84
CA ALA A 141 7.09 7.61 -3.69
C ALA A 141 7.80 8.76 -2.96
N LEU A 142 7.70 8.86 -1.62
CA LEU A 142 8.45 9.87 -0.84
C LEU A 142 9.97 9.72 -1.01
N HIS A 143 10.42 8.50 -1.33
CA HIS A 143 11.81 8.08 -1.49
C HIS A 143 12.13 7.68 -2.94
N GLY A 144 11.28 8.06 -3.90
CA GLY A 144 11.49 7.78 -5.33
C GLY A 144 11.40 6.30 -5.72
N SER A 145 10.77 5.47 -4.89
CA SER A 145 10.66 4.02 -5.10
C SER A 145 9.28 3.57 -5.64
N ALA A 146 8.42 4.52 -6.01
CA ALA A 146 7.14 4.27 -6.66
C ALA A 146 6.70 5.49 -7.48
N ASP A 147 5.93 5.26 -8.54
CA ASP A 147 5.33 6.29 -9.38
C ASP A 147 3.80 6.13 -9.53
N MET A 148 3.18 6.97 -10.37
CA MET A 148 1.72 6.96 -10.56
C MET A 148 1.24 5.68 -11.28
N ARG A 149 2.09 5.03 -12.08
CA ARG A 149 1.76 3.77 -12.76
C ARG A 149 1.59 2.64 -11.75
N ASP A 150 2.48 2.54 -10.77
CA ASP A 150 2.41 1.52 -9.71
C ASP A 150 1.06 1.59 -8.97
N GLY A 151 0.64 2.78 -8.57
CA GLY A 151 -0.66 2.98 -7.88
C GLY A 151 -1.87 2.63 -8.76
N LEU A 152 -1.86 3.04 -10.03
CA LEU A 152 -2.95 2.75 -10.97
C LEU A 152 -3.04 1.26 -11.31
N GLU A 153 -1.91 0.55 -11.34
CA GLU A 153 -1.91 -0.88 -11.55
C GLU A 153 -2.55 -1.64 -10.39
N VAL A 154 -2.26 -1.25 -9.14
CA VAL A 154 -2.94 -1.81 -7.96
C VAL A 154 -4.45 -1.53 -8.02
N LEU A 155 -4.89 -0.36 -8.52
CA LEU A 155 -6.30 -0.04 -8.74
C LEU A 155 -6.95 -0.95 -9.79
N ASP A 156 -6.29 -1.12 -10.95
CA ASP A 156 -6.80 -1.96 -12.05
C ASP A 156 -6.86 -3.43 -11.63
N LEU A 157 -5.89 -3.87 -10.83
CA LEU A 157 -5.89 -5.18 -10.19
C LEU A 157 -7.07 -5.36 -9.24
N MET A 158 -7.30 -4.40 -8.33
CA MET A 158 -8.44 -4.46 -7.43
C MET A 158 -9.75 -4.63 -8.20
N ARG A 159 -9.89 -3.91 -9.33
CA ARG A 159 -11.05 -4.02 -10.24
C ARG A 159 -11.13 -5.35 -10.97
N SER A 160 -10.00 -5.89 -11.45
CA SER A 160 -9.98 -7.18 -12.17
C SER A 160 -10.40 -8.35 -11.28
N GLN A 161 -10.14 -8.24 -9.97
CA GLN A 161 -10.58 -9.18 -8.94
C GLN A 161 -12.02 -8.92 -8.47
N GLY A 162 -12.77 -8.06 -9.17
CA GLY A 162 -14.18 -7.78 -8.89
C GLY A 162 -14.44 -6.92 -7.64
N MET A 163 -13.38 -6.37 -7.02
CA MET A 163 -13.53 -5.45 -5.90
C MET A 163 -13.78 -4.02 -6.39
N ARG A 164 -14.66 -3.31 -5.69
CA ARG A 164 -14.95 -1.90 -5.96
C ARG A 164 -14.00 -1.02 -5.15
N PRO A 165 -13.14 -0.21 -5.80
CA PRO A 165 -12.36 0.82 -5.12
C PRO A 165 -13.25 1.72 -4.26
N ASP A 166 -12.75 2.16 -3.12
CA ASP A 166 -13.46 3.03 -2.19
C ASP A 166 -12.74 4.36 -1.99
N ILE A 167 -13.29 5.20 -1.10
CA ILE A 167 -12.72 6.50 -0.78
C ILE A 167 -11.29 6.41 -0.23
N PHE A 168 -10.91 5.30 0.41
CA PHE A 168 -9.55 5.09 0.90
C PHE A 168 -8.61 4.75 -0.26
N THR A 169 -9.05 3.93 -1.23
CA THR A 169 -8.26 3.65 -2.44
C THR A 169 -7.91 4.95 -3.17
N PHE A 170 -8.91 5.78 -3.44
CA PHE A 170 -8.72 7.04 -4.14
C PHE A 170 -7.98 8.09 -3.29
N GLY A 171 -8.17 8.08 -1.97
CA GLY A 171 -7.40 8.90 -1.05
C GLY A 171 -5.91 8.60 -1.10
N SER A 172 -5.53 7.32 -1.12
CA SER A 172 -4.15 6.89 -1.26
C SER A 172 -3.56 7.24 -2.64
N LEU A 173 -4.33 7.11 -3.73
CA LEU A 173 -3.91 7.56 -5.07
C LEU A 173 -3.70 9.07 -5.15
N MET A 174 -4.61 9.86 -4.55
CA MET A 174 -4.47 11.32 -4.53
C MET A 174 -3.27 11.75 -3.67
N SER A 175 -3.00 11.04 -2.58
CA SER A 175 -1.79 11.22 -1.77
C SER A 175 -0.51 10.92 -2.57
N LEU A 176 -0.49 9.82 -3.33
CA LEU A 176 0.60 9.48 -4.24
C LEU A 176 0.84 10.60 -5.26
N CYS A 177 -0.23 11.09 -5.91
CA CYS A 177 -0.17 12.22 -6.83
C CYS A 177 0.40 13.48 -6.15
N ALA A 178 -0.02 13.79 -4.92
CA ALA A 178 0.49 14.93 -4.16
C ALA A 178 1.98 14.79 -3.86
N VAL A 179 2.44 13.59 -3.49
CA VAL A 179 3.86 13.32 -3.24
C VAL A 179 4.68 13.52 -4.51
N LEU A 180 4.26 12.92 -5.63
CA LEU A 180 4.95 13.04 -6.91
C LEU A 180 4.97 14.48 -7.45
N ALA A 181 3.93 15.27 -7.19
CA ALA A 181 3.87 16.69 -7.57
C ALA A 181 4.93 17.54 -6.86
N ARG A 182 5.41 17.14 -5.67
CA ARG A 182 6.53 17.81 -4.99
C ARG A 182 7.78 17.83 -5.86
N ASP A 183 8.03 16.72 -6.55
CA ASP A 183 9.24 16.49 -7.32
C ASP A 183 9.03 16.73 -8.83
N GLY A 184 7.89 17.33 -9.22
CA GLY A 184 7.53 17.64 -10.60
C GLY A 184 7.13 16.42 -11.44
N LEU A 185 6.89 15.27 -10.80
CA LEU A 185 6.57 13.99 -11.46
C LEU A 185 5.06 13.76 -11.64
N ALA A 186 4.23 14.63 -11.05
CA ALA A 186 2.78 14.64 -11.25
C ALA A 186 2.26 16.08 -11.34
N SER A 187 1.14 16.24 -12.04
CA SER A 187 0.51 17.51 -12.33
C SER A 187 -0.91 17.58 -11.78
N LEU A 188 -1.52 18.76 -11.85
CA LEU A 188 -2.93 18.93 -11.49
C LEU A 188 -3.86 18.10 -12.41
N GLU A 189 -3.47 17.87 -13.67
CA GLU A 189 -4.19 17.02 -14.62
C GLU A 189 -4.27 15.56 -14.14
N ASP A 190 -3.20 15.05 -13.54
CA ASP A 190 -3.18 13.70 -12.94
C ASP A 190 -4.15 13.59 -11.77
N GLY A 191 -4.22 14.64 -10.94
CA GLY A 191 -5.23 14.75 -9.88
C GLY A 191 -6.66 14.78 -10.42
N PHE A 192 -6.94 15.54 -11.49
CA PHE A 192 -8.26 15.52 -12.14
C PHE A 192 -8.58 14.18 -12.79
N ARG A 193 -7.57 13.45 -13.30
CA ARG A 193 -7.76 12.09 -13.79
C ARG A 193 -8.22 11.15 -12.67
N ILE A 194 -7.68 11.28 -11.47
CA ILE A 194 -8.16 10.51 -10.29
C ILE A 194 -9.61 10.87 -9.98
N LEU A 195 -10.00 12.16 -10.00
CA LEU A 195 -11.40 12.55 -9.80
C LEU A 195 -12.34 11.97 -10.87
N ARG A 196 -11.93 11.92 -12.13
CA ARG A 196 -12.70 11.26 -13.19
C ARG A 196 -12.88 9.77 -12.91
N LEU A 197 -11.81 9.08 -12.48
CA LEU A 197 -11.89 7.67 -12.07
C LEU A 197 -12.83 7.45 -10.87
N MET A 198 -12.94 8.42 -9.97
CA MET A 198 -13.89 8.41 -8.86
C MET A 198 -15.33 8.57 -9.34
N ASP A 199 -15.58 9.53 -10.23
CA ASP A 199 -16.89 9.76 -10.82
C ASP A 199 -17.35 8.52 -11.64
N ASP A 200 -16.45 7.90 -12.42
CA ASP A 200 -16.70 6.63 -13.14
C ASP A 200 -16.97 5.44 -12.20
N ASN A 201 -16.35 5.44 -11.01
CA ASN A 201 -16.58 4.45 -9.95
C ASN A 201 -17.79 4.79 -9.07
N GLU A 202 -18.49 5.89 -9.35
CA GLU A 202 -19.57 6.48 -8.57
C GLU A 202 -19.22 6.64 -7.07
N THR A 203 -17.96 7.00 -6.78
CA THR A 203 -17.48 7.24 -5.43
C THR A 203 -17.28 8.73 -5.24
N PRO A 204 -18.17 9.43 -4.50
CA PRO A 204 -18.06 10.88 -4.37
C PRO A 204 -16.78 11.26 -3.61
N PRO A 205 -16.01 12.26 -4.09
CA PRO A 205 -14.85 12.76 -3.36
C PRO A 205 -15.26 13.44 -2.07
N ASP A 206 -14.43 13.32 -1.05
CA ASP A 206 -14.61 13.99 0.23
C ASP A 206 -13.66 15.20 0.38
N VAL A 207 -13.70 15.82 1.56
CA VAL A 207 -12.82 16.96 1.89
C VAL A 207 -11.34 16.59 1.77
N ARG A 208 -10.96 15.36 2.12
CA ARG A 208 -9.56 14.93 2.07
C ARG A 208 -9.05 14.85 0.64
N ILE A 209 -9.85 14.34 -0.28
CA ILE A 209 -9.50 14.29 -1.71
C ILE A 209 -9.23 15.71 -2.24
N PHE A 210 -10.13 16.66 -1.96
CA PHE A 210 -9.95 18.05 -2.39
C PHE A 210 -8.74 18.72 -1.74
N ASN A 211 -8.49 18.48 -0.44
CA ASN A 211 -7.29 19.00 0.24
C ASN A 211 -5.99 18.45 -0.39
N SER A 212 -5.98 17.17 -0.73
CA SER A 212 -4.84 16.58 -1.45
C SER A 212 -4.68 17.15 -2.86
N LEU A 213 -5.78 17.42 -3.58
CA LEU A 213 -5.74 18.04 -4.92
C LEU A 213 -5.27 19.51 -4.87
N ILE A 214 -5.67 20.28 -3.85
CA ILE A 214 -5.14 21.62 -3.59
C ILE A 214 -3.64 21.54 -3.27
N THR A 215 -3.21 20.52 -2.53
CA THR A 215 -1.78 20.26 -2.27
C THR A 215 -1.02 19.96 -3.56
N VAL A 216 -1.60 19.16 -4.47
CA VAL A 216 -1.04 18.93 -5.82
C VAL A 216 -0.90 20.25 -6.57
N CYS A 217 -1.95 21.06 -6.61
CA CYS A 217 -1.95 22.37 -7.27
C CYS A 217 -0.81 23.27 -6.76
N ALA A 218 -0.69 23.42 -5.43
CA ALA A 218 0.35 24.26 -4.83
C ALA A 218 1.77 23.75 -5.13
N ARG A 219 1.98 22.43 -5.10
CA ARG A 219 3.29 21.82 -5.40
C ARG A 219 3.64 21.91 -6.88
N ALA A 220 2.70 21.61 -7.78
CA ALA A 220 2.90 21.72 -9.22
C ALA A 220 3.16 23.18 -9.66
N ALA A 221 2.56 24.16 -8.98
CA ALA A 221 2.81 25.56 -9.27
C ALA A 221 4.24 26.02 -8.91
N SER A 222 4.87 25.37 -7.92
CA SER A 222 6.28 25.63 -7.59
C SER A 222 7.24 25.26 -8.74
N HIS A 223 6.76 24.47 -9.71
CA HIS A 223 7.47 24.06 -10.92
C HIS A 223 6.99 24.78 -12.20
N GLY A 224 6.27 25.90 -12.07
CA GLY A 224 5.91 26.79 -13.20
C GLY A 224 4.42 26.82 -13.58
N GLY A 225 3.51 26.28 -12.76
CA GLY A 225 2.06 26.33 -12.96
C GLY A 225 1.35 27.57 -12.35
N SER A 226 0.10 27.84 -12.78
CA SER A 226 -0.73 28.98 -12.33
C SER A 226 -1.45 28.69 -11.00
N SER A 227 -0.77 28.83 -9.87
CA SER A 227 -1.23 28.34 -8.55
C SER A 227 -2.58 28.87 -8.04
N LEU A 228 -2.81 30.19 -8.17
CA LEU A 228 -3.84 30.86 -7.36
C LEU A 228 -5.24 30.71 -7.96
N SER A 229 -5.38 30.89 -9.28
CA SER A 229 -6.65 30.72 -9.97
C SER A 229 -7.17 29.28 -9.87
N ASP A 230 -6.26 28.32 -9.96
CA ASP A 230 -6.57 26.91 -9.95
C ASP A 230 -6.97 26.46 -8.54
N GLY A 231 -6.26 26.92 -7.50
CA GLY A 231 -6.65 26.73 -6.11
C GLY A 231 -8.04 27.29 -5.76
N GLU A 232 -8.35 28.52 -6.20
CA GLU A 232 -9.68 29.11 -6.01
C GLU A 232 -10.79 28.35 -6.75
N ALA A 233 -10.49 27.87 -7.97
CA ALA A 233 -11.41 27.04 -8.74
C ALA A 233 -11.70 25.70 -8.04
N LEU A 234 -10.68 25.07 -7.46
CA LEU A 234 -10.83 23.85 -6.67
C LEU A 234 -11.68 24.08 -5.41
N LEU A 235 -11.47 25.19 -4.69
CA LEU A 235 -12.29 25.57 -3.54
C LEU A 235 -13.75 25.84 -3.93
N ARG A 236 -13.98 26.44 -5.11
CA ARG A 236 -15.34 26.64 -5.64
C ARG A 236 -16.00 25.32 -5.97
N MET A 237 -15.30 24.43 -6.67
CA MET A 237 -15.79 23.09 -7.02
C MET A 237 -16.14 22.27 -5.78
N MET A 238 -15.30 22.34 -4.74
CA MET A 238 -15.55 21.71 -3.45
C MET A 238 -16.88 22.19 -2.83
N ARG A 239 -17.14 23.51 -2.85
CA ARG A 239 -18.40 24.10 -2.36
C ARG A 239 -19.61 23.72 -3.22
N GLU A 240 -19.46 23.68 -4.53
CA GLU A 240 -20.52 23.26 -5.47
C GLU A 240 -20.93 21.80 -5.25
N ARG A 241 -19.97 20.94 -4.86
CA ARG A 241 -20.24 19.56 -4.44
C ARG A 241 -20.77 19.45 -2.98
N GLY A 242 -21.07 20.58 -2.33
CA GLY A 242 -21.63 20.62 -0.98
C GLY A 242 -20.62 20.37 0.15
N LEU A 243 -19.33 20.34 -0.15
CA LEU A 243 -18.26 20.11 0.82
C LEU A 243 -17.79 21.45 1.41
N ARG A 244 -17.50 21.47 2.72
CA ARG A 244 -16.98 22.66 3.41
C ARG A 244 -15.48 22.57 3.53
N ALA A 245 -14.79 23.56 2.97
CA ALA A 245 -13.36 23.78 3.16
C ALA A 245 -13.04 23.87 4.66
N ASP A 246 -11.95 23.21 5.07
CA ASP A 246 -11.43 23.24 6.43
C ASP A 246 -10.12 24.02 6.50
N VAL A 247 -9.45 24.00 7.66
CA VAL A 247 -8.17 24.72 7.87
C VAL A 247 -7.06 24.22 6.94
N TYR A 248 -7.15 22.99 6.42
CA TYR A 248 -6.17 22.44 5.49
C TYR A 248 -6.44 22.84 4.03
N SER A 249 -7.63 23.37 3.73
CA SER A 249 -8.01 23.82 2.39
C SER A 249 -7.52 25.24 2.05
N TYR A 250 -7.19 26.07 3.05
CA TYR A 250 -6.78 27.48 2.90
C TYR A 250 -5.29 27.67 3.17
#